data_AF-A0A7S0L2A3-F1
#
_entry.id   AF-A0A7S0L2A3-F1
#
_cell.length_a   1.000
_cell.length_b   1.000
_cell.length_c   1.000
_cell.angle_alpha   90.00
_cell.angle_beta   90.00
_cell.angle_gamma   90.00
#
_symmetry.space_group_name_H-M   'P 1'
#
loop_
_entity.id
_entity.type
_entity.pdbx_description
1 polymer ?
#
loop_
_entity_poly.entity_id
_entity_poly.type
_entity_poly.pdbx_seq_one_letter_code
_entity_poly.pdbx_strand_id
1 'polypeptide(L)'
;PTHQNDAQMGSMTSPVRVDSAAAIRSSWNSLCSALSLSAAICDEGEAVLQRLAAQGDKLGQQHSEVMNGQMAAVVFIVSKRLGDLVSVKDLVTTLSMNMKDLFFHVHDQYARIEPETPLPEIQTLKVYYLTSVLAYQKYSQYFADLFPHGFVNNGDTDLLDISFKFGWLIFAYARAKLFPEGTMMAAYHLLVCVLHLLLAHLSENAQTAATFWATSETASPVECYPLPSPAQARLLKLMNA
;
A
#
# COMPACT_ATOMS: atom_id res chain seq x y z
N PRO A 1 7.46 55.21 53.92
CA PRO A 1 8.66 54.33 54.01
C PRO A 1 8.50 53.12 53.05
N THR A 2 8.70 53.32 51.74
CA THR A 2 9.95 53.06 50.98
C THR A 2 10.46 51.62 51.06
N HIS A 3 10.32 50.88 49.96
CA HIS A 3 11.36 50.15 49.19
C HIS A 3 10.67 49.61 47.91
N GLN A 4 10.82 50.24 46.72
CA GLN A 4 11.85 50.02 45.67
C GLN A 4 12.11 48.53 45.37
N ASN A 5 11.54 48.02 44.27
CA ASN A 5 12.11 47.88 42.91
C ASN A 5 13.23 46.83 42.84
N ASP A 6 13.00 45.75 42.08
CA ASP A 6 13.88 45.40 40.97
C ASP A 6 13.16 44.57 39.91
N ALA A 7 13.28 45.07 38.68
CA ALA A 7 12.78 44.48 37.46
C ALA A 7 13.78 43.43 36.96
N GLN A 8 13.30 42.24 36.62
CA GLN A 8 13.97 41.39 35.65
C GLN A 8 13.10 41.28 34.40
N MET A 9 13.51 42.07 33.39
CA MET A 9 13.16 41.86 31.99
C MET A 9 13.67 40.48 31.55
N GLY A 10 12.80 39.48 31.64
CA GLY A 10 12.93 38.26 30.85
C GLY A 10 12.42 38.55 29.44
N SER A 11 13.35 38.79 28.52
CA SER A 11 13.13 38.83 27.07
C SER A 11 12.18 37.71 26.63
N MET A 12 10.92 38.07 26.37
CA MET A 12 10.01 37.26 25.56
C MET A 12 10.60 37.19 24.14
N THR A 13 11.45 36.20 23.89
CA THR A 13 11.65 35.70 22.53
C THR A 13 10.32 35.14 22.10
N SER A 14 9.53 35.98 21.42
CA SER A 14 8.38 35.54 20.65
C SER A 14 8.83 34.35 19.80
N PRO A 15 8.11 33.21 19.78
CA PRO A 15 8.41 32.16 18.84
C PRO A 15 8.29 32.79 17.46
N VAL A 16 9.38 32.72 16.69
CA VAL A 16 9.43 33.15 15.30
C VAL A 16 8.28 32.44 14.58
N ARG A 17 7.17 33.16 14.35
CA ARG A 17 6.17 32.76 13.37
C ARG A 17 6.88 32.87 12.02
N VAL A 18 7.56 31.80 11.63
CA VAL A 18 7.83 31.57 10.21
C VAL A 18 6.46 31.63 9.56
N ASP A 19 6.26 32.55 8.63
CA ASP A 19 4.99 32.71 7.92
C ASP A 19 4.58 31.33 7.40
N SER A 20 3.54 30.73 8.00
CA SER A 20 3.12 29.36 7.72
C SER A 20 2.86 29.18 6.23
N ALA A 21 2.37 30.23 5.56
CA ALA A 21 2.17 30.28 4.12
C ALA A 21 3.46 30.09 3.30
N ALA A 22 4.57 30.70 3.70
CA ALA A 22 5.86 30.56 3.00
C ALA A 22 6.42 29.14 3.17
N ALA A 23 6.30 28.57 4.37
CA ALA A 23 6.72 27.19 4.64
C ALA A 23 5.88 26.16 3.88
N ILE A 24 4.56 26.35 3.80
CA ILE A 24 3.64 25.52 3.01
C ILE A 24 4.02 25.59 1.53
N ARG A 25 4.21 26.79 0.97
CA ARG A 25 4.60 26.97 -0.44
C ARG A 25 5.93 26.30 -0.75
N SER A 26 6.94 26.48 0.11
CA SER A 26 8.25 25.84 -0.09
C SER A 26 8.13 24.31 -0.10
N SER A 27 7.35 23.75 0.83
CA SER A 27 7.14 22.30 0.94
C SER A 27 6.33 21.77 -0.26
N TRP A 28 5.32 22.52 -0.71
CA TRP A 28 4.54 22.21 -1.90
C TRP A 28 5.40 22.16 -3.17
N ASN A 29 6.25 23.17 -3.39
CA ASN A 29 7.14 23.21 -4.56
C ASN A 29 8.16 22.07 -4.55
N SER A 30 8.64 21.72 -3.36
CA SER A 30 9.54 20.56 -3.17
C SER A 30 8.85 19.25 -3.55
N LEU A 31 7.60 19.07 -3.10
CA LEU A 31 6.80 17.88 -3.44
C LEU A 31 6.49 17.82 -4.94
N CYS A 32 6.08 18.94 -5.55
CA CYS A 32 5.82 19.02 -6.99
C CYS A 32 7.04 18.61 -7.81
N SER A 33 8.21 19.08 -7.40
CA SER A 33 9.48 18.73 -8.05
C SER A 33 9.84 17.26 -7.85
N ALA A 34 9.68 16.74 -6.61
CA ALA A 34 10.01 15.35 -6.29
C ALA A 34 9.14 14.34 -7.06
N LEU A 35 7.87 14.66 -7.28
CA LEU A 35 6.93 13.82 -8.03
C LEU A 35 6.86 14.16 -9.52
N SER A 36 7.62 15.15 -10.00
CA SER A 36 7.56 15.63 -11.39
C SER A 36 6.13 15.95 -11.85
N LEU A 37 5.37 16.64 -11.01
CA LEU A 37 3.96 16.98 -11.29
C LEU A 37 3.84 17.95 -12.45
N SER A 38 2.75 17.87 -13.21
CA SER A 38 2.44 18.84 -14.25
C SER A 38 2.13 20.22 -13.64
N ALA A 39 2.43 21.28 -14.39
CA ALA A 39 2.16 22.65 -13.96
C ALA A 39 0.68 22.85 -13.57
N ALA A 40 -0.25 22.21 -14.29
CA ALA A 40 -1.67 22.26 -13.97
C ALA A 40 -1.99 21.70 -12.57
N ILE A 41 -1.36 20.59 -12.17
CA ILE A 41 -1.51 20.03 -10.82
C ILE A 41 -0.88 20.97 -9.78
N CYS A 42 0.31 21.51 -10.07
CA CYS A 42 1.01 22.42 -9.17
C CYS A 42 0.18 23.67 -8.86
N ASP A 43 -0.38 24.30 -9.90
CA ASP A 43 -1.13 25.55 -9.80
C ASP A 43 -2.48 25.34 -9.09
N GLU A 44 -3.27 24.34 -9.51
CA GLU A 44 -4.56 24.03 -8.90
C GLU A 44 -4.38 23.53 -7.45
N GLY A 45 -3.35 22.74 -7.18
CA GLY A 45 -3.04 22.25 -5.83
C GLY A 45 -2.60 23.37 -4.88
N GLU A 46 -1.79 24.33 -5.34
CA GLU A 46 -1.47 25.51 -4.53
C GLU A 46 -2.74 26.32 -4.22
N ALA A 47 -3.60 26.54 -5.20
CA ALA A 47 -4.86 27.24 -5.00
C ALA A 47 -5.78 26.52 -3.99
N VAL A 48 -5.84 25.18 -4.02
CA VAL A 48 -6.58 24.38 -3.03
C VAL A 48 -5.97 24.54 -1.63
N LEU A 49 -4.66 24.44 -1.48
CA LEU A 49 -3.98 24.60 -0.18
C LEU A 49 -4.22 25.99 0.42
N GLN A 50 -4.18 27.04 -0.40
CA GLN A 50 -4.47 28.40 0.05
C GLN A 50 -5.94 28.54 0.51
N ARG A 51 -6.89 27.94 -0.21
CA ARG A 51 -8.31 27.91 0.20
C ARG A 51 -8.51 27.20 1.53
N LEU A 52 -7.89 26.03 1.71
CA LEU A 52 -7.97 25.27 2.96
C LEU A 52 -7.37 26.06 4.14
N ALA A 53 -6.23 26.74 3.92
CA ALA A 53 -5.63 27.60 4.94
C ALA A 53 -6.54 28.78 5.32
N ALA A 54 -7.22 29.39 4.34
CA ALA A 54 -8.18 30.46 4.57
C ALA A 54 -9.43 30.00 5.34
N GLN A 55 -9.82 28.73 5.21
CA GLN A 55 -10.92 28.11 5.96
C GLN A 55 -10.56 27.75 7.41
N GLY A 56 -9.35 28.10 7.86
CA GLY A 56 -8.88 27.80 9.21
C GLY A 56 -8.36 26.38 9.38
N ASP A 57 -8.06 25.67 8.28
CA ASP A 57 -7.33 24.42 8.39
C ASP A 57 -5.96 24.68 9.01
N LYS A 58 -5.53 23.80 9.92
CA LYS A 58 -4.28 23.95 10.67
C LYS A 58 -3.05 23.60 9.83
N LEU A 59 -3.06 24.01 8.56
CA LEU A 59 -1.93 23.88 7.65
C LEU A 59 -0.71 24.60 8.28
N GLY A 60 0.31 23.82 8.64
CA GLY A 60 1.53 24.33 9.29
C GLY A 60 1.45 24.53 10.81
N GLN A 61 0.34 24.17 11.47
CA GLN A 61 0.28 24.06 12.94
C GLN A 61 0.19 22.58 13.32
N GLN A 62 1.28 22.05 13.85
CA GLN A 62 1.49 20.68 14.32
C GLN A 62 2.03 19.71 13.25
N HIS A 63 3.13 19.06 13.62
CA HIS A 63 3.86 17.92 13.03
C HIS A 63 3.88 17.76 11.49
N SER A 64 5.10 17.64 10.95
CA SER A 64 5.38 17.42 9.51
C SER A 64 4.50 16.34 8.86
N GLU A 65 4.10 15.32 9.63
CA GLU A 65 3.24 14.22 9.17
C GLU A 65 1.84 14.69 8.73
N VAL A 66 1.21 15.61 9.47
CA VAL A 66 -0.12 16.14 9.15
C VAL A 66 -0.08 16.95 7.85
N MET A 67 0.96 17.78 7.71
CA MET A 67 1.17 18.59 6.50
C MET A 67 1.41 17.69 5.27
N ASN A 68 2.25 16.66 5.39
CA ASN A 68 2.47 15.69 4.33
C ASN A 68 1.18 14.97 3.95
N GLY A 69 0.39 14.57 4.94
CA GLY A 69 -0.95 14.01 4.77
C GLY A 69 -1.88 14.88 3.93
N GLN A 70 -1.99 16.15 4.30
CA GLN A 70 -2.83 17.13 3.60
C GLN A 70 -2.35 17.39 2.17
N MET A 71 -1.03 17.54 1.96
CA MET A 71 -0.47 17.71 0.62
C MET A 71 -0.72 16.48 -0.27
N ALA A 72 -0.57 15.27 0.29
CA ALA A 72 -0.88 14.05 -0.45
C ALA A 72 -2.34 13.99 -0.88
N ALA A 73 -3.25 14.35 0.02
CA ALA A 73 -4.67 14.42 -0.28
C ALA A 73 -4.96 15.43 -1.40
N VAL A 74 -4.36 16.62 -1.35
CA VAL A 74 -4.52 17.63 -2.41
C VAL A 74 -3.99 17.12 -3.76
N VAL A 75 -2.79 16.54 -3.80
CA VAL A 75 -2.24 15.96 -5.04
C VAL A 75 -3.19 14.90 -5.60
N PHE A 76 -3.67 13.97 -4.76
CA PHE A 76 -4.60 12.91 -5.18
C PHE A 76 -5.91 13.47 -5.76
N ILE A 77 -6.52 14.44 -5.08
CA ILE A 77 -7.80 15.01 -5.49
C ILE A 77 -7.65 15.83 -6.79
N VAL A 78 -6.61 16.66 -6.88
CA VAL A 78 -6.37 17.53 -8.04
C VAL A 78 -5.96 16.72 -9.27
N SER A 79 -5.04 15.77 -9.12
CA SER A 79 -4.65 14.86 -10.21
C SER A 79 -5.86 14.11 -10.78
N LYS A 80 -6.78 13.66 -9.92
CA LYS A 80 -8.04 13.04 -10.32
C LYS A 80 -8.95 13.99 -11.10
N ARG A 81 -9.15 15.22 -10.62
CA ARG A 81 -9.98 16.23 -11.33
C ARG A 81 -9.45 16.55 -12.71
N LEU A 82 -8.13 16.67 -12.83
CA LEU A 82 -7.46 17.03 -14.08
C LEU A 82 -7.29 15.84 -15.04
N GLY A 83 -7.58 14.61 -14.59
CA GLY A 83 -7.35 13.39 -15.36
C GLY A 83 -5.87 13.02 -15.54
N ASP A 84 -4.97 13.70 -14.82
CA ASP A 84 -3.52 13.48 -14.84
C ASP A 84 -3.11 12.70 -13.58
N LEU A 85 -3.41 11.41 -13.57
CA LEU A 85 -3.32 10.57 -12.37
C LEU A 85 -1.88 10.39 -11.89
N VAL A 86 -1.63 10.79 -10.64
CA VAL A 86 -0.37 10.57 -9.95
C VAL A 86 -0.35 9.18 -9.32
N SER A 87 0.79 8.50 -9.45
CA SER A 87 1.05 7.21 -8.81
C SER A 87 0.93 7.31 -7.30
N VAL A 88 -0.05 6.60 -6.73
CA VAL A 88 -0.23 6.50 -5.27
C VAL A 88 1.03 5.95 -4.60
N LYS A 89 1.74 5.02 -5.24
CA LYS A 89 2.99 4.46 -4.72
C LYS A 89 4.06 5.54 -4.56
N ASP A 90 4.24 6.38 -5.58
CA ASP A 90 5.28 7.40 -5.57
C ASP A 90 4.93 8.49 -4.56
N LEU A 91 3.64 8.83 -4.43
CA LEU A 91 3.13 9.75 -3.42
C LEU A 91 3.44 9.27 -1.99
N VAL A 92 3.06 8.03 -1.66
CA VAL A 92 3.27 7.50 -0.30
C VAL A 92 4.74 7.30 0.03
N THR A 93 5.55 6.93 -0.96
CA THR A 93 7.00 6.72 -0.79
C THR A 93 7.71 8.05 -0.59
N THR A 94 7.44 9.05 -1.44
CA THR A 94 8.07 10.38 -1.38
C THR A 94 7.78 11.08 -0.05
N LEU A 95 6.56 10.91 0.47
CA LEU A 95 6.13 11.52 1.73
C LEU A 95 6.35 10.63 2.95
N SER A 96 6.94 9.44 2.76
CA SER A 96 7.17 8.44 3.82
C SER A 96 5.93 8.15 4.67
N MET A 97 4.77 8.08 4.02
CA MET A 97 3.48 7.84 4.66
C MET A 97 2.99 6.43 4.40
N ASN A 98 2.13 5.92 5.29
CA ASN A 98 1.44 4.67 5.05
C ASN A 98 0.11 4.91 4.31
N MET A 99 -0.42 3.85 3.69
CA MET A 99 -1.67 3.92 2.92
C MET A 99 -2.90 4.30 3.76
N LYS A 100 -2.93 3.95 5.06
CA LYS A 100 -4.06 4.30 5.94
C LYS A 100 -4.12 5.79 6.19
N ASP A 101 -2.97 6.42 6.41
CA ASP A 101 -2.86 7.87 6.61
C ASP A 101 -3.30 8.60 5.35
N LEU A 102 -2.85 8.15 4.17
CA LEU A 102 -3.32 8.68 2.89
C LEU A 102 -4.85 8.63 2.80
N PHE A 103 -5.46 7.48 3.10
CA PHE A 103 -6.92 7.34 3.05
C PHE A 103 -7.63 8.27 4.02
N PHE A 104 -7.11 8.43 5.24
CA PHE A 104 -7.66 9.34 6.23
C PHE A 104 -7.64 10.78 5.72
N HIS A 105 -6.47 11.25 5.27
CA HIS A 105 -6.31 12.62 4.79
C HIS A 105 -7.10 12.91 3.52
N VAL A 106 -7.16 11.96 2.56
CA VAL A 106 -7.99 12.12 1.37
C VAL A 106 -9.47 12.29 1.77
N HIS A 107 -9.97 11.48 2.70
CA HIS A 107 -11.37 11.64 3.14
C HIS A 107 -11.63 12.97 3.87
N ASP A 108 -10.77 13.35 4.80
CA ASP A 108 -10.91 14.59 5.56
C ASP A 108 -10.87 15.82 4.64
N GLN A 109 -9.91 15.87 3.71
CA GLN A 109 -9.74 17.00 2.82
C GLN A 109 -10.80 17.01 1.71
N TYR A 110 -11.16 15.85 1.16
CA TYR A 110 -12.20 15.79 0.13
C TYR A 110 -13.55 16.28 0.64
N ALA A 111 -13.93 15.94 1.88
CA ALA A 111 -15.17 16.43 2.49
C ALA A 111 -15.23 17.97 2.60
N ARG A 112 -14.07 18.64 2.65
CA ARG A 112 -13.96 20.11 2.70
C ARG A 112 -13.92 20.75 1.32
N ILE A 113 -13.25 20.11 0.36
CA ILE A 113 -13.07 20.68 -0.98
C ILE A 113 -14.29 20.40 -1.88
N GLU A 114 -14.90 19.21 -1.75
CA GLU A 114 -16.09 18.77 -2.49
C GLU A 114 -17.12 18.18 -1.51
N PRO A 115 -17.82 19.04 -0.75
CA PRO A 115 -18.92 18.56 0.09
C PRO A 115 -19.98 17.89 -0.80
N GLU A 116 -20.59 16.83 -0.28
CA GLU A 116 -21.73 16.12 -0.91
C GLU A 116 -21.45 15.33 -2.20
N THR A 117 -20.23 15.39 -2.73
CA THR A 117 -19.85 14.56 -3.89
C THR A 117 -19.33 13.20 -3.40
N PRO A 118 -19.74 12.05 -3.97
CA PRO A 118 -19.15 10.77 -3.63
C PRO A 118 -17.72 10.65 -4.20
N LEU A 119 -16.83 9.97 -3.48
CA LEU A 119 -15.47 9.62 -3.94
C LEU A 119 -15.36 8.10 -4.12
N PRO A 120 -15.98 7.50 -5.15
CA PRO A 120 -15.96 6.05 -5.34
C PRO A 120 -14.53 5.51 -5.55
N GLU A 121 -13.62 6.30 -6.12
CA GLU A 121 -12.27 5.86 -6.46
C GLU A 121 -11.42 5.56 -5.22
N ILE A 122 -11.56 6.36 -4.15
CA ILE A 122 -10.84 6.08 -2.89
C ILE A 122 -11.37 4.80 -2.24
N GLN A 123 -12.67 4.52 -2.38
CA GLN A 123 -13.28 3.31 -1.86
C GLN A 123 -12.77 2.08 -2.63
N THR A 124 -12.73 2.16 -3.95
CA THR A 124 -12.15 1.12 -4.81
C THR A 124 -10.67 0.87 -4.45
N LEU A 125 -9.88 1.94 -4.31
CA LEU A 125 -8.47 1.83 -3.93
C LEU A 125 -8.27 1.20 -2.54
N LYS A 126 -9.13 1.53 -1.56
CA LYS A 126 -9.13 0.88 -0.24
C LYS A 126 -9.38 -0.62 -0.34
N VAL A 127 -10.39 -1.02 -1.12
CA VAL A 127 -10.72 -2.44 -1.34
C VAL A 127 -9.55 -3.16 -2.01
N TYR A 128 -8.91 -2.53 -3.00
CA TYR A 128 -7.72 -3.08 -3.64
C TYR A 128 -6.56 -3.25 -2.69
N TYR A 129 -6.26 -2.24 -1.89
CA TYR A 129 -5.21 -2.27 -0.89
C TYR A 129 -5.46 -3.39 0.12
N LEU A 130 -6.64 -3.41 0.75
CA LEU A 130 -6.99 -4.39 1.77
C LEU A 130 -6.93 -5.82 1.21
N THR A 131 -7.54 -6.04 0.06
CA THR A 131 -7.53 -7.36 -0.59
C THR A 131 -6.11 -7.80 -0.95
N SER A 132 -5.26 -6.88 -1.45
CA SER A 132 -3.86 -7.19 -1.77
C SER A 132 -3.05 -7.55 -0.53
N VAL A 133 -3.21 -6.80 0.55
CA VAL A 133 -2.50 -7.05 1.81
C VAL A 133 -2.89 -8.40 2.40
N LEU A 134 -4.18 -8.71 2.44
CA LEU A 134 -4.67 -9.98 2.97
C LEU A 134 -4.24 -11.16 2.09
N ALA A 135 -4.34 -11.02 0.76
CA ALA A 135 -3.86 -12.03 -0.17
C ALA A 135 -2.34 -12.23 -0.05
N TYR A 136 -1.55 -11.18 0.13
CA TYR A 136 -0.10 -11.26 0.31
C TYR A 136 0.28 -11.97 1.60
N GLN A 137 -0.39 -11.66 2.71
CA GLN A 137 -0.18 -12.35 3.98
C GLN A 137 -0.44 -13.84 3.85
N LYS A 138 -1.52 -14.21 3.16
CA LYS A 138 -1.91 -15.60 2.95
C LYS A 138 -0.99 -16.32 1.99
N TYR A 139 -0.60 -15.66 0.90
CA TYR A 139 0.44 -16.14 0.00
C TYR A 139 1.72 -16.42 0.78
N SER A 140 2.13 -15.52 1.67
CA SER A 140 3.37 -15.69 2.44
C SER A 140 3.32 -16.90 3.36
N GLN A 141 2.19 -17.12 4.03
CA GLN A 141 1.96 -18.30 4.85
C GLN A 141 2.02 -19.57 4.00
N TYR A 142 1.23 -19.64 2.92
CA TYR A 142 1.18 -20.82 2.07
C TYR A 142 2.48 -21.09 1.34
N PHE A 143 3.21 -20.05 0.95
CA PHE A 143 4.49 -20.21 0.28
C PHE A 143 5.53 -20.81 1.23
N ALA A 144 5.62 -20.32 2.47
CA ALA A 144 6.53 -20.90 3.46
C ALA A 144 6.20 -22.37 3.75
N ASP A 145 4.91 -22.73 3.81
CA ASP A 145 4.46 -24.09 4.07
C ASP A 145 4.67 -25.05 2.89
N LEU A 146 4.42 -24.56 1.66
CA LEU A 146 4.43 -25.39 0.45
C LEU A 146 5.78 -25.38 -0.27
N PHE A 147 6.57 -24.32 -0.14
CA PHE A 147 7.84 -24.14 -0.84
C PHE A 147 8.94 -23.69 0.14
N PRO A 148 9.25 -24.47 1.19
CA PRO A 148 10.22 -24.07 2.23
C PRO A 148 11.64 -23.82 1.70
N HIS A 149 11.96 -24.33 0.51
CA HIS A 149 13.24 -24.13 -0.18
C HIS A 149 13.07 -23.45 -1.56
N GLY A 150 11.92 -22.82 -1.81
CA GLY A 150 11.59 -22.26 -3.12
C GLY A 150 11.27 -23.34 -4.15
N PHE A 151 11.31 -22.97 -5.44
CA PHE A 151 11.01 -23.93 -6.53
C PHE A 151 12.20 -24.81 -6.91
N VAL A 152 13.40 -24.43 -6.48
CA VAL A 152 14.65 -25.14 -6.74
C VAL A 152 15.24 -25.54 -5.39
N ASN A 153 15.24 -26.84 -5.09
CA ASN A 153 15.71 -27.36 -3.81
C ASN A 153 17.24 -27.40 -3.73
N ASN A 154 17.88 -26.23 -3.58
CA ASN A 154 19.34 -26.12 -3.51
C ASN A 154 19.86 -25.34 -2.28
N GLY A 155 18.98 -24.91 -1.38
CA GLY A 155 19.35 -24.20 -0.15
C GLY A 155 19.80 -22.75 -0.36
N ASP A 156 19.68 -22.21 -1.57
CA ASP A 156 20.02 -20.84 -1.90
C ASP A 156 18.89 -19.87 -1.50
N THR A 157 19.18 -18.95 -0.59
CA THR A 157 18.23 -17.97 -0.07
C THR A 157 17.80 -16.95 -1.11
N ASP A 158 18.66 -16.63 -2.08
CA ASP A 158 18.33 -15.67 -3.13
C ASP A 158 17.31 -16.29 -4.10
N LEU A 159 17.45 -17.58 -4.39
CA LEU A 159 16.48 -18.31 -5.22
C LEU A 159 15.15 -18.54 -4.51
N LEU A 160 15.15 -18.65 -3.17
CA LEU A 160 13.92 -18.68 -2.38
C LEU A 160 13.15 -17.35 -2.51
N ASP A 161 13.82 -16.21 -2.34
CA ASP A 161 13.21 -14.88 -2.49
C ASP A 161 12.71 -14.62 -3.91
N ILE A 162 13.49 -15.03 -4.93
CA ILE A 162 13.06 -14.96 -6.34
C ILE A 162 11.83 -15.83 -6.59
N SER A 163 11.79 -17.06 -6.05
CA SER A 163 10.65 -17.97 -6.19
C SER A 163 9.38 -17.38 -5.57
N PHE A 164 9.53 -16.78 -4.37
CA PHE A 164 8.45 -16.08 -3.70
C PHE A 164 7.94 -14.88 -4.53
N LYS A 165 8.85 -14.02 -5.01
CA LYS A 165 8.49 -12.86 -5.83
C LYS A 165 7.81 -13.27 -7.13
N PHE A 166 8.29 -14.35 -7.76
CA PHE A 166 7.72 -14.87 -9.00
C PHE A 166 6.29 -15.36 -8.83
N GLY A 167 6.01 -16.17 -7.80
CA GLY A 167 4.65 -16.65 -7.55
C GLY A 167 3.69 -15.50 -7.20
N TRP A 168 4.14 -14.53 -6.40
CA TRP A 168 3.36 -13.32 -6.13
C TRP A 168 3.09 -12.49 -7.40
N LEU A 169 4.08 -12.36 -8.28
CA LEU A 169 3.94 -11.64 -9.55
C LEU A 169 2.89 -12.28 -10.46
N ILE A 170 2.87 -13.61 -10.56
CA ILE A 170 1.83 -14.34 -11.30
C ILE A 170 0.45 -14.01 -10.75
N PHE A 171 0.28 -14.07 -9.43
CA PHE A 171 -0.98 -13.71 -8.79
C PHE A 171 -1.38 -12.26 -9.07
N ALA A 172 -0.46 -11.31 -8.88
CA ALA A 172 -0.73 -9.89 -9.11
C ALA A 172 -1.13 -9.63 -10.57
N TYR A 173 -0.43 -10.24 -11.53
CA TYR A 173 -0.74 -10.14 -12.95
C TYR A 173 -2.11 -10.75 -13.28
N ALA A 174 -2.36 -11.98 -12.83
CA ALA A 174 -3.62 -12.68 -13.09
C ALA A 174 -4.81 -11.91 -12.50
N ARG A 175 -4.65 -11.36 -11.29
CA ARG A 175 -5.69 -10.54 -10.66
C ARG A 175 -5.97 -9.27 -11.45
N ALA A 176 -4.93 -8.54 -11.86
CA ALA A 176 -5.07 -7.33 -12.64
C ALA A 176 -5.78 -7.57 -13.98
N LYS A 177 -5.60 -8.75 -14.59
CA LYS A 177 -6.21 -9.11 -15.88
C LYS A 177 -7.63 -9.67 -15.76
N LEU A 178 -7.88 -10.53 -14.78
CA LEU A 178 -9.13 -11.31 -14.71
C LEU A 178 -10.17 -10.67 -13.78
N PHE A 179 -9.73 -9.98 -12.73
CA PHE A 179 -10.59 -9.46 -11.69
C PHE A 179 -10.11 -8.09 -11.19
N PRO A 180 -10.17 -7.05 -12.06
CA PRO A 180 -9.78 -5.71 -11.65
C PRO A 180 -10.58 -5.29 -10.42
N GLU A 181 -11.91 -5.49 -10.39
CA GLU A 181 -12.80 -5.18 -9.25
C GLU A 181 -13.14 -6.40 -8.36
N GLY A 182 -12.29 -7.43 -8.37
CA GLY A 182 -12.57 -8.69 -7.68
C GLY A 182 -12.80 -8.55 -6.17
N THR A 183 -13.76 -9.33 -5.65
CA THR A 183 -13.97 -9.48 -4.21
C THR A 183 -12.78 -10.18 -3.55
N MET A 184 -12.67 -10.04 -2.23
CA MET A 184 -11.68 -10.76 -1.43
C MET A 184 -11.75 -12.27 -1.66
N MET A 185 -12.96 -12.85 -1.74
CA MET A 185 -13.13 -14.28 -1.99
C MET A 185 -12.62 -14.70 -3.38
N ALA A 186 -12.85 -13.89 -4.42
CA ALA A 186 -12.30 -14.16 -5.75
C ALA A 186 -10.77 -14.11 -5.75
N ALA A 187 -10.17 -13.19 -4.99
CA ALA A 187 -8.72 -13.12 -4.81
C ALA A 187 -8.16 -14.37 -4.12
N TYR A 188 -8.85 -14.93 -3.14
CA TYR A 188 -8.44 -16.20 -2.51
C TYR A 188 -8.49 -17.38 -3.48
N HIS A 189 -9.58 -17.54 -4.23
CA HIS A 189 -9.67 -18.61 -5.23
C HIS A 189 -8.56 -18.49 -6.28
N LEU A 190 -8.30 -17.27 -6.76
CA LEU A 190 -7.23 -17.04 -7.71
C LEU A 190 -5.86 -17.37 -7.12
N LEU A 191 -5.61 -17.00 -5.86
CA LEU A 191 -4.38 -17.34 -5.15
C LEU A 191 -4.17 -18.86 -5.07
N VAL A 192 -5.24 -19.59 -4.75
CA VAL A 192 -5.25 -21.05 -4.71
C VAL A 192 -4.96 -21.65 -6.09
N CYS A 193 -5.54 -21.11 -7.17
CA CYS A 193 -5.23 -21.51 -8.54
C CYS A 193 -3.77 -21.27 -8.91
N VAL A 194 -3.19 -20.13 -8.50
CA VAL A 194 -1.77 -19.82 -8.74
C VAL A 194 -0.87 -20.80 -7.98
N LEU A 195 -1.18 -21.10 -6.72
CA LEU A 195 -0.44 -22.10 -5.95
C LEU A 195 -0.52 -23.48 -6.60
N HIS A 196 -1.70 -23.88 -7.06
CA HIS A 196 -1.86 -25.14 -7.80
C HIS A 196 -1.03 -25.16 -9.08
N LEU A 197 -1.04 -24.07 -9.86
CA LEU A 197 -0.24 -23.95 -11.06
C LEU A 197 1.27 -24.09 -10.76
N LEU A 198 1.75 -23.42 -9.71
CA LEU A 198 3.15 -23.50 -9.27
C LEU A 198 3.52 -24.92 -8.85
N LEU A 199 2.65 -25.59 -8.07
CA LEU A 199 2.84 -26.98 -7.66
C LEU A 199 2.91 -27.94 -8.85
N ALA A 200 2.05 -27.75 -9.84
CA ALA A 200 1.99 -28.59 -11.03
C ALA A 200 3.25 -28.46 -11.92
N HIS A 201 3.99 -27.36 -11.81
CA HIS A 201 5.19 -27.08 -12.60
C HIS A 201 6.50 -27.19 -11.79
N LEU A 202 6.43 -27.74 -10.57
CA LEU A 202 7.64 -28.07 -9.82
C LEU A 202 8.46 -29.11 -10.58
N SER A 203 9.78 -28.90 -10.67
CA SER A 203 10.69 -29.90 -11.23
C SER A 203 10.60 -31.22 -10.45
N GLU A 204 10.83 -32.36 -11.10
CA GLU A 204 10.83 -33.69 -10.44
C GLU A 204 11.73 -33.70 -9.18
N ASN A 205 12.88 -33.01 -9.23
CA ASN A 205 13.80 -32.88 -8.08
C ASN A 205 13.20 -32.13 -6.88
N ALA A 206 12.29 -31.18 -7.11
CA ALA A 206 11.54 -30.50 -6.05
C ALA A 206 10.35 -31.33 -5.56
N GLN A 207 9.76 -32.15 -6.44
CA GLN A 207 8.71 -33.11 -6.09
C GLN A 207 9.24 -34.29 -5.28
N THR A 208 10.51 -34.70 -5.43
CA THR A 208 11.09 -35.85 -4.71
C THR A 208 11.88 -35.46 -3.46
N ALA A 209 11.96 -34.16 -3.13
CA ALA A 209 12.60 -33.71 -1.90
C ALA A 209 11.86 -34.33 -0.70
N ALA A 210 12.56 -35.16 0.07
CA ALA A 210 11.97 -35.92 1.18
C ALA A 210 11.20 -35.03 2.17
N THR A 211 11.55 -33.74 2.28
CA THR A 211 10.88 -32.73 3.10
C THR A 211 9.57 -32.18 2.52
N PHE A 212 9.38 -32.21 1.19
CA PHE A 212 8.20 -31.65 0.53
C PHE A 212 6.94 -32.51 0.78
N TRP A 213 7.11 -33.84 0.81
CA TRP A 213 6.03 -34.80 1.08
C TRP A 213 6.19 -35.57 2.40
N ALA A 214 7.15 -35.24 3.26
CA ALA A 214 7.46 -35.97 4.50
C ALA A 214 6.28 -36.15 5.47
N THR A 215 5.20 -35.40 5.33
CA THR A 215 3.95 -35.62 6.11
C THR A 215 2.93 -36.53 5.42
N SER A 216 3.28 -37.20 4.33
CA SER A 216 2.34 -38.01 3.56
C SER A 216 2.93 -39.35 3.15
N GLU A 217 3.01 -40.26 4.12
CA GLU A 217 3.00 -41.68 3.80
C GLU A 217 1.66 -42.02 3.14
N THR A 218 1.69 -42.33 1.84
CA THR A 218 1.08 -43.48 1.14
C THR A 218 0.74 -43.15 -0.32
N ALA A 219 1.01 -44.14 -1.16
CA ALA A 219 1.06 -44.14 -2.63
C ALA A 219 -0.01 -43.30 -3.38
N SER A 220 0.42 -42.70 -4.50
CA SER A 220 -0.46 -42.05 -5.48
C SER A 220 -0.68 -42.96 -6.70
N PRO A 221 -1.91 -43.13 -7.20
CA PRO A 221 -2.16 -43.83 -8.46
C PRO A 221 -2.23 -42.88 -9.66
N VAL A 222 -2.07 -43.50 -10.83
CA VAL A 222 -1.81 -42.91 -12.15
C VAL A 222 -3.10 -42.39 -12.81
N GLU A 223 -2.94 -41.26 -13.51
CA GLU A 223 -3.79 -40.63 -14.54
C GLU A 223 -4.43 -39.26 -14.16
N CYS A 224 -4.05 -38.25 -14.96
CA CYS A 224 -4.23 -36.79 -14.81
C CYS A 224 -3.49 -36.18 -13.62
N TYR A 225 -2.27 -35.66 -13.84
CA TYR A 225 -1.31 -35.10 -12.84
C TYR A 225 -2.01 -34.71 -11.53
N PRO A 226 -2.20 -35.66 -10.59
CA PRO A 226 -3.00 -35.39 -9.44
C PRO A 226 -2.07 -34.71 -8.45
N LEU A 227 -2.45 -33.52 -7.99
CA LEU A 227 -1.96 -33.04 -6.71
C LEU A 227 -2.11 -34.20 -5.73
N PRO A 228 -1.05 -34.63 -5.02
CA PRO A 228 -1.17 -35.66 -4.01
C PRO A 228 -2.32 -35.35 -3.07
N SER A 229 -3.07 -36.38 -2.67
CA SER A 229 -4.29 -36.27 -1.87
C SER A 229 -4.18 -35.30 -0.67
N PRO A 230 -3.03 -35.15 0.02
CA PRO A 230 -2.86 -34.13 1.07
C PRO A 230 -2.83 -32.69 0.56
N ALA A 231 -2.21 -32.42 -0.58
CA ALA A 231 -2.21 -31.08 -1.20
C ALA A 231 -3.60 -30.73 -1.72
N GLN A 232 -4.30 -31.70 -2.32
CA GLN A 232 -5.69 -31.55 -2.70
C GLN A 232 -6.60 -31.35 -1.48
N ALA A 233 -6.39 -32.09 -0.38
CA ALA A 233 -7.15 -31.92 0.86
C ALA A 233 -6.85 -30.59 1.56
N ARG A 234 -5.61 -30.08 1.51
CA ARG A 234 -5.27 -28.73 1.98
C ARG A 234 -5.92 -27.67 1.11
N LEU A 235 -5.83 -27.78 -0.22
CA LEU A 235 -6.55 -26.89 -1.15
C LEU A 235 -8.06 -26.90 -0.90
N LEU A 236 -8.68 -28.07 -0.75
CA LEU A 236 -10.11 -28.21 -0.46
C LEU A 236 -10.49 -27.66 0.92
N LYS A 237 -9.64 -27.82 1.94
CA LYS A 237 -9.85 -27.17 3.24
C LYS A 237 -9.72 -25.65 3.15
N LEU A 238 -8.80 -25.15 2.32
CA LEU A 238 -8.62 -23.72 2.07
C LEU A 238 -9.73 -23.11 1.21
N MET A 239 -10.40 -23.89 0.36
CA MET A 239 -11.55 -23.46 -0.43
C MET A 239 -12.88 -23.50 0.35
N ASN A 240 -12.95 -24.31 1.42
CA ASN A 240 -14.16 -24.52 2.23
C ASN A 240 -14.11 -23.83 3.61
N ALA A 241 -13.08 -23.01 3.89
CA ALA A 241 -12.91 -22.22 5.12
C ALA A 241 -13.02 -20.73 4.82
#